data_AF-A0A0Q6SZA1-F1
#
_entry.id   AF-A0A0Q6SZA1-F1
#
_cell.length_a   1.000
_cell.length_b   1.000
_cell.length_c   1.000
_cell.angle_alpha   90.00
_cell.angle_beta   90.00
_cell.angle_gamma   90.00
#
_symmetry.space_group_name_H-M   'P 1'
#
loop_
_entity.id
_entity.type
_entity.pdbx_description
1 polymer ?
#
loop_
_entity_poly.entity_id
_entity_poly.type
_entity_poly.pdbx_seq_one_letter_code
_entity_poly.pdbx_strand_id
1 'polypeptide(L)'
;MESSIQVGAGEEPTLQVKAQGAARQQDPIDGPARKLGAKRSALQQRRHRQALPTWHGGVTGCASWAGAQLLVSSDGALQFAIHRVSAGLMIEKRLCSPSGPRTAQTLFFRDAAGFDRWCELEPVRFEDPLLHGKLCRQGHEVLGRR
;
A
#
# COMPACT_ATOMS: atom_id res chain seq x y z
N MET A 1 29.41 76.59 -28.48
CA MET A 1 28.64 77.49 -27.61
C MET A 1 27.72 76.60 -26.78
N GLU A 2 27.80 76.77 -25.45
CA GLU A 2 26.79 76.46 -24.41
C GLU A 2 26.35 74.99 -24.27
N SER A 3 26.78 74.21 -23.26
CA SER A 3 26.62 74.31 -21.79
C SER A 3 25.24 73.85 -21.27
N SER A 4 25.31 72.93 -20.29
CA SER A 4 24.36 72.76 -19.17
C SER A 4 23.08 71.96 -19.50
N ILE A 5 22.57 70.99 -18.69
CA ILE A 5 22.48 70.86 -17.23
C ILE A 5 22.40 69.37 -16.82
N GLN A 6 22.99 69.04 -15.66
CA GLN A 6 22.86 67.79 -14.89
C GLN A 6 21.50 67.70 -14.18
N VAL A 7 20.90 66.50 -14.03
CA VAL A 7 20.20 66.11 -12.79
C VAL A 7 20.32 64.59 -12.60
N GLY A 8 20.97 64.17 -11.52
CA GLY A 8 20.94 62.78 -11.05
C GLY A 8 19.72 62.50 -10.18
N ALA A 9 19.39 61.23 -9.99
CA ALA A 9 18.87 60.66 -8.75
C ALA A 9 18.44 59.21 -8.99
N GLY A 10 18.82 58.33 -8.07
CA GLY A 10 18.16 57.04 -7.88
C GLY A 10 18.97 55.83 -8.34
N GLU A 11 20.11 55.56 -7.69
CA GLU A 11 20.53 54.16 -7.53
C GLU A 11 19.48 53.46 -6.66
N GLU A 12 18.51 52.82 -7.29
CA GLU A 12 17.76 51.73 -6.69
C GLU A 12 18.74 50.58 -6.44
N PRO A 13 19.04 50.19 -5.19
CA PRO A 13 19.85 49.01 -4.96
C PRO A 13 19.03 47.81 -5.40
N THR A 14 19.34 47.32 -6.59
CA THR A 14 18.81 46.05 -7.09
C THR A 14 19.32 44.98 -6.14
N LEU A 15 18.49 44.56 -5.19
CA LEU A 15 18.74 43.38 -4.36
C LEU A 15 18.77 42.18 -5.30
N GLN A 16 19.97 41.87 -5.82
CA GLN A 16 20.26 40.58 -6.42
C GLN A 16 20.19 39.54 -5.29
N VAL A 17 18.98 39.02 -5.05
CA VAL A 17 18.83 37.74 -4.38
C VAL A 17 19.44 36.73 -5.33
N LYS A 18 20.73 36.41 -5.12
CA LYS A 18 21.30 35.17 -5.61
C LYS A 18 20.38 34.08 -5.08
N ALA A 19 19.57 33.49 -5.96
CA ALA A 19 18.95 32.21 -5.71
C ALA A 19 20.11 31.22 -5.54
N GLN A 20 20.63 31.14 -4.32
CA GLN A 20 21.43 30.03 -3.89
C GLN A 20 20.46 28.85 -3.89
N GLY A 21 20.33 28.21 -5.04
CA GLY A 21 19.78 26.88 -5.15
C GLY A 21 20.72 25.97 -4.37
N ALA A 22 20.59 25.99 -3.05
CA ALA A 22 21.15 24.97 -2.20
C ALA A 22 20.49 23.68 -2.68
N ALA A 23 21.23 22.89 -3.45
CA ALA A 23 20.84 21.54 -3.79
C ALA A 23 20.48 20.89 -2.44
N ARG A 24 19.18 20.60 -2.25
CA ARG A 24 18.74 19.88 -1.05
C ARG A 24 19.58 18.63 -1.00
N GLN A 25 20.35 18.48 0.07
CA GLN A 25 21.14 17.27 0.31
C GLN A 25 20.16 16.11 0.30
N GLN A 26 20.19 15.30 -0.76
CA GLN A 26 19.29 14.16 -0.90
C GLN A 26 19.59 13.18 0.23
N ASP A 27 18.54 12.75 0.93
CA ASP A 27 18.69 11.74 1.96
C ASP A 27 19.23 10.46 1.29
N PRO A 28 20.26 9.80 1.87
CA PRO A 28 20.70 8.48 1.42
C PRO A 28 19.56 7.44 1.27
N ILE A 29 18.41 7.65 1.91
CA ILE A 29 17.19 6.84 1.79
C ILE A 29 16.45 7.10 0.46
N ASP A 30 16.50 8.32 -0.07
CA ASP A 30 15.85 8.70 -1.34
C ASP A 30 16.63 8.20 -2.57
N GLY A 31 17.85 7.70 -2.36
CA GLY A 31 18.69 7.11 -3.40
C GLY A 31 18.25 5.68 -3.80
N PRO A 32 18.69 5.20 -4.98
CA PRO A 32 18.37 3.84 -5.41
C PRO A 32 18.93 2.81 -4.42
N ALA A 33 18.17 1.75 -4.18
CA ALA A 33 18.55 0.70 -3.24
C ALA A 33 19.94 0.12 -3.57
N ARG A 34 20.80 0.03 -2.55
CA ARG A 34 22.15 -0.54 -2.72
C ARG A 34 22.06 -2.01 -3.12
N LYS A 35 22.88 -2.42 -4.09
CA LYS A 35 22.98 -3.83 -4.50
C LYS A 35 23.34 -4.70 -3.31
N LEU A 36 22.65 -5.82 -3.15
CA LEU A 36 22.96 -6.80 -2.11
C LEU A 36 24.31 -7.46 -2.40
N GLY A 37 25.17 -7.55 -1.39
CA GLY A 37 26.42 -8.32 -1.49
C GLY A 37 26.16 -9.83 -1.67
N ALA A 38 27.11 -10.54 -2.28
CA ALA A 38 26.96 -11.92 -2.80
C ALA A 38 26.26 -12.90 -1.84
N LYS A 39 26.60 -12.87 -0.54
CA LYS A 39 25.97 -13.71 0.48
C LYS A 39 24.48 -13.41 0.65
N ARG A 40 24.10 -12.13 0.68
CA ARG A 40 22.70 -11.70 0.81
C ARG A 40 21.91 -11.99 -0.47
N SER A 41 22.51 -11.80 -1.64
CA SER A 41 21.91 -12.16 -2.93
C SER A 41 21.68 -13.67 -3.02
N ALA A 42 22.67 -14.49 -2.65
CA ALA A 42 22.53 -15.95 -2.61
C ALA A 42 21.47 -16.42 -1.60
N LEU A 43 21.38 -15.77 -0.43
CA LEU A 43 20.32 -16.07 0.55
C LEU A 43 18.93 -15.72 0.01
N GLN A 44 18.78 -14.58 -0.68
CA GLN A 44 17.51 -14.18 -1.30
C GLN A 44 17.12 -15.12 -2.44
N GLN A 45 18.07 -15.52 -3.29
CA GLN A 45 17.85 -16.55 -4.31
C GLN A 45 17.46 -17.90 -3.69
N ARG A 46 18.09 -18.29 -2.58
CA ARG A 46 17.74 -19.52 -1.86
C ARG A 46 16.32 -19.45 -1.30
N ARG A 47 15.93 -18.31 -0.70
CA ARG A 47 14.53 -18.07 -0.27
C ARG A 47 13.56 -18.11 -1.44
N HIS A 48 13.91 -17.53 -2.58
CA HIS A 48 13.09 -17.58 -3.79
C HIS A 48 12.94 -19.00 -4.35
N ARG A 49 14.00 -19.82 -4.31
CA ARG A 49 13.98 -21.23 -4.74
C ARG A 49 13.27 -22.14 -3.74
N GLN A 50 13.34 -21.81 -2.45
CA GLN A 50 12.69 -22.54 -1.35
C GLN A 50 11.25 -22.08 -1.10
N ALA A 51 10.82 -20.97 -1.70
CA ALA A 51 9.42 -20.59 -1.83
C ALA A 51 8.74 -21.52 -2.85
N LEU A 52 8.81 -22.82 -2.61
CA LEU A 52 7.70 -23.68 -3.00
C LEU A 52 6.49 -23.13 -2.25
N PRO A 53 5.32 -23.06 -2.88
CA PRO A 53 4.10 -22.71 -2.20
C PRO A 53 3.73 -23.91 -1.33
N THR A 54 4.46 -24.13 -0.23
CA THR A 54 4.03 -25.01 0.85
C THR A 54 2.88 -24.29 1.53
N TRP A 55 1.70 -24.40 0.92
CA TRP A 55 0.37 -24.22 1.51
C TRP A 55 0.07 -25.29 2.58
N HIS A 56 1.12 -25.75 3.27
CA HIS A 56 1.10 -26.69 4.37
C HIS A 56 1.84 -26.10 5.57
N GLY A 57 1.66 -24.80 5.80
CA GLY A 57 1.53 -24.28 7.15
C GLY A 57 0.05 -23.99 7.31
N GLY A 58 -0.57 -24.43 8.40
CA GLY A 58 -1.98 -24.18 8.64
C GLY A 58 -2.34 -22.69 8.54
N VAL A 59 -3.61 -22.42 8.78
CA VAL A 59 -4.18 -21.09 9.03
C VAL A 59 -3.53 -20.44 10.28
N THR A 60 -2.20 -20.33 10.34
CA THR A 60 -1.40 -19.83 11.47
C THR A 60 -0.68 -18.54 11.10
N GLY A 61 -0.76 -18.12 9.84
CA GLY A 61 -0.49 -16.74 9.46
C GLY A 61 -1.69 -15.84 9.70
N CYS A 62 -2.92 -16.35 9.53
CA CYS A 62 -4.17 -15.60 9.68
C CYS A 62 -4.26 -15.06 11.12
N ALA A 63 -4.68 -13.81 11.32
CA ALA A 63 -5.36 -13.49 12.56
C ALA A 63 -6.68 -14.26 12.44
N SER A 64 -6.61 -15.54 12.80
CA SER A 64 -7.66 -16.51 12.68
C SER A 64 -8.65 -16.17 13.78
N TRP A 65 -9.41 -15.09 13.60
CA TRP A 65 -10.57 -14.85 14.42
C TRP A 65 -11.42 -16.11 14.31
N ALA A 66 -11.71 -16.72 15.46
CA ALA A 66 -12.48 -17.96 15.49
C ALA A 66 -13.81 -17.74 14.75
N GLY A 67 -14.12 -18.61 13.79
CA GLY A 67 -15.31 -18.49 12.96
C GLY A 67 -15.24 -17.48 11.82
N ALA A 68 -14.06 -16.94 11.48
CA ALA A 68 -13.88 -16.15 10.26
C ALA A 68 -14.03 -17.02 9.00
N GLN A 69 -14.71 -16.48 7.98
CA GLN A 69 -14.76 -17.06 6.64
C GLN A 69 -13.52 -16.63 5.87
N LEU A 70 -12.73 -17.60 5.39
CA LEU A 70 -11.51 -17.34 4.63
C LEU A 70 -11.79 -17.44 3.13
N LEU A 71 -11.41 -16.41 2.39
CA LEU A 71 -11.35 -16.38 0.95
C LEU A 71 -9.90 -16.23 0.49
N VAL A 72 -9.53 -16.95 -0.56
CA VAL A 72 -8.17 -17.00 -1.09
C VAL A 72 -8.24 -16.88 -2.61
N SER A 73 -7.36 -16.08 -3.20
CA SER A 73 -7.22 -15.98 -4.66
C SER A 73 -6.72 -17.31 -5.25
N SER A 74 -6.93 -17.51 -6.55
CA SER A 74 -6.49 -18.75 -7.21
C SER A 74 -4.98 -19.00 -7.14
N ASP A 75 -4.18 -17.93 -7.19
CA ASP A 75 -2.72 -17.97 -7.00
C ASP A 75 -2.32 -17.92 -5.51
N GLY A 76 -3.30 -17.65 -4.65
CA GLY A 76 -3.20 -17.44 -3.22
C GLY A 76 -2.27 -16.30 -2.79
N ALA A 77 -1.93 -15.39 -3.70
CA ALA A 77 -1.22 -14.17 -3.37
C ALA A 77 -2.08 -13.21 -2.54
N LEU A 78 -3.41 -13.35 -2.55
CA LEU A 78 -4.35 -12.52 -1.81
C LEU A 78 -5.29 -13.38 -0.96
N GLN A 79 -5.51 -12.95 0.27
CA GLN A 79 -6.46 -13.59 1.20
C GLN A 79 -7.33 -12.55 1.89
N PHE A 80 -8.59 -12.90 2.10
CA PHE A 80 -9.53 -12.14 2.93
C PHE A 80 -10.06 -13.03 4.04
N ALA A 81 -9.93 -12.60 5.29
CA ALA A 81 -10.63 -13.20 6.42
C ALA A 81 -11.80 -12.30 6.81
N ILE A 82 -13.02 -12.83 6.72
CA ILE A 82 -14.26 -12.10 6.96
C ILE A 82 -14.83 -12.55 8.30
N HIS A 83 -15.03 -11.62 9.22
CA HIS A 83 -15.50 -11.94 10.57
C HIS A 83 -16.62 -10.99 11.00
N ARG A 84 -17.67 -11.57 11.58
CA ARG A 84 -18.74 -10.81 12.20
C ARG A 84 -18.27 -10.34 13.57
N VAL A 85 -18.43 -9.05 13.84
CA VAL A 85 -18.28 -8.47 15.17
C VAL A 85 -19.61 -7.86 15.61
N SER A 86 -19.79 -7.64 16.92
CA SER A 86 -21.05 -7.12 17.47
C SER A 86 -21.51 -5.81 16.83
N ALA A 87 -20.56 -4.96 16.42
CA ALA A 87 -20.80 -3.65 15.83
C ALA A 87 -20.81 -3.63 14.29
N GLY A 88 -20.64 -4.78 13.61
CA GLY A 88 -20.61 -4.83 12.15
C GLY A 88 -19.72 -5.93 11.56
N LEU A 89 -19.01 -5.59 10.50
CA LEU A 89 -18.16 -6.47 9.71
C LEU A 89 -16.69 -6.10 9.89
N MET A 90 -15.84 -7.08 10.14
CA MET A 90 -14.40 -6.93 10.14
C MET A 90 -13.78 -7.78 9.03
N ILE A 91 -12.86 -7.21 8.27
CA ILE A 91 -12.15 -7.86 7.18
C ILE A 91 -10.66 -7.73 7.40
N GLU A 92 -9.94 -8.84 7.37
CA GLU A 92 -8.49 -8.84 7.23
C GLU A 92 -8.12 -9.12 5.78
N LYS A 93 -7.50 -8.16 5.10
CA LYS A 93 -6.92 -8.32 3.76
C LYS A 93 -5.44 -8.60 3.88
N ARG A 94 -4.97 -9.65 3.22
CA ARG A 94 -3.57 -10.09 3.26
C ARG A 94 -3.00 -10.26 1.88
N LEU A 95 -1.91 -9.57 1.59
CA LEU A 95 -1.11 -9.78 0.41
C LEU A 95 0.10 -10.64 0.78
N CYS A 96 0.14 -11.84 0.23
CA CYS A 96 1.11 -12.89 0.47
C CYS A 96 1.92 -13.15 -0.80
N SER A 97 2.76 -12.20 -1.20
CA SER A 97 3.68 -12.41 -2.32
C SER A 97 4.68 -13.53 -1.99
N PRO A 98 4.89 -14.53 -2.87
CA PRO A 98 5.85 -15.62 -2.65
C PRO A 98 7.30 -15.15 -2.44
N SER A 99 7.66 -14.01 -3.05
CA SER A 99 9.01 -13.45 -3.06
C SER A 99 9.10 -12.03 -2.50
N GLY A 100 7.96 -11.43 -2.15
CA GLY A 100 7.83 -10.05 -1.69
C GLY A 100 7.44 -9.92 -0.21
N PRO A 101 7.26 -8.68 0.27
CA PRO A 101 6.78 -8.41 1.61
C PRO A 101 5.35 -8.95 1.79
N ARG A 102 5.07 -9.52 2.96
CA ARG A 102 3.72 -9.89 3.38
C ARG A 102 3.08 -8.71 4.08
N THR A 103 1.90 -8.29 3.63
CA THR A 103 1.14 -7.22 4.28
C THR A 103 -0.21 -7.74 4.74
N ALA A 104 -0.66 -7.26 5.89
CA ALA A 104 -1.99 -7.51 6.43
C ALA A 104 -2.61 -6.16 6.80
N GLN A 105 -3.86 -5.97 6.42
CA GLN A 105 -4.65 -4.78 6.72
C GLN A 105 -5.98 -5.23 7.31
N THR A 106 -6.33 -4.68 8.46
CA THR A 106 -7.65 -4.91 9.08
C THR A 106 -8.54 -3.72 8.82
N LEU A 107 -9.74 -3.99 8.33
CA LEU A 107 -10.77 -3.02 7.97
C LEU A 107 -12.04 -3.33 8.75
N PHE A 108 -12.74 -2.30 9.18
CA PHE A 108 -14.00 -2.43 9.92
C PHE A 108 -15.09 -1.60 9.25
N PHE A 109 -16.26 -2.20 9.07
CA PHE A 109 -17.42 -1.61 8.43
C PHE A 109 -18.63 -1.75 9.35
N ARG A 110 -19.27 -0.62 9.67
CA ARG A 110 -20.49 -0.59 10.51
C ARG A 110 -21.73 -1.02 9.74
N ASP A 111 -21.76 -0.75 8.44
CA ASP A 111 -22.92 -0.93 7.58
C ASP A 111 -22.51 -1.38 6.16
N ALA A 112 -23.50 -1.84 5.40
CA ALA A 112 -23.33 -2.27 4.02
C ALA A 112 -22.83 -1.15 3.11
N ALA A 113 -23.31 0.08 3.29
CA ALA A 113 -22.93 1.19 2.43
C ALA A 113 -21.43 1.52 2.51
N GLY A 114 -20.84 1.47 3.71
CA GLY A 114 -19.39 1.65 3.89
C GLY A 114 -18.58 0.50 3.29
N PHE A 115 -19.07 -0.72 3.43
CA PHE A 115 -18.46 -1.90 2.82
C PHE A 115 -18.51 -1.85 1.28
N ASP A 116 -19.65 -1.46 0.70
CA ASP A 116 -19.86 -1.37 -0.75
C ASP A 116 -18.90 -0.38 -1.39
N ARG A 117 -18.77 0.83 -0.82
CA ARG A 117 -17.82 1.83 -1.29
C ARG A 117 -16.38 1.33 -1.30
N TRP A 118 -16.01 0.53 -0.29
CA TRP A 118 -14.68 -0.06 -0.26
C TRP A 118 -14.54 -1.16 -1.33
N CYS A 119 -15.53 -2.03 -1.49
CA CYS A 119 -15.54 -3.06 -2.54
C CYS A 119 -15.46 -2.49 -3.96
N GLU A 120 -16.03 -1.30 -4.19
CA GLU A 120 -15.92 -0.59 -5.47
C GLU A 120 -14.48 -0.10 -5.74
N LEU A 121 -13.72 0.25 -4.71
CA LEU A 121 -12.35 0.72 -4.84
C LEU A 121 -11.32 -0.40 -4.80
N GLU A 122 -11.73 -1.60 -4.38
CA GLU A 122 -10.83 -2.73 -4.16
C GLU A 122 -10.30 -3.29 -5.51
N PRO A 123 -8.98 -3.24 -5.76
CA PRO A 123 -8.40 -3.66 -7.04
C PRO A 123 -8.68 -5.12 -7.43
N VAL A 124 -8.93 -6.00 -6.44
CA VAL A 124 -9.22 -7.42 -6.70
C VAL A 124 -10.38 -7.63 -7.67
N ARG A 125 -11.30 -6.67 -7.81
CA ARG A 125 -12.41 -6.75 -8.79
C ARG A 125 -11.94 -6.92 -10.23
N PHE A 126 -10.73 -6.48 -10.54
CA PHE A 126 -10.11 -6.60 -11.86
C PHE A 126 -9.16 -7.79 -11.96
N GLU A 127 -8.50 -8.15 -10.85
CA GLU A 127 -7.48 -9.21 -10.81
C GLU A 127 -8.11 -10.61 -10.66
N ASP A 128 -9.10 -10.74 -9.77
CA ASP A 128 -9.85 -11.97 -9.51
C ASP A 128 -11.34 -11.63 -9.28
N PRO A 129 -12.13 -11.48 -10.37
CA PRO A 129 -13.56 -11.12 -10.28
C PRO A 129 -14.40 -12.14 -9.50
N LEU A 130 -14.00 -13.41 -9.50
CA LEU A 130 -14.70 -14.46 -8.76
C LEU A 130 -14.47 -14.34 -7.26
N LEU A 131 -13.23 -14.04 -6.84
CA LEU A 131 -12.90 -13.74 -5.46
C LEU A 131 -13.63 -12.47 -4.99
N HIS A 132 -13.65 -11.43 -5.81
CA HIS A 132 -14.41 -10.20 -5.52
C HIS A 132 -15.89 -10.47 -5.31
N GLY A 133 -16.53 -11.23 -6.22
CA GLY A 133 -17.95 -11.60 -6.08
C GLY A 133 -18.23 -12.41 -4.80
N LYS A 134 -17.33 -13.32 -4.42
CA LYS A 134 -17.43 -14.07 -3.15
C LYS A 134 -17.30 -13.14 -1.93
N LEU A 135 -16.35 -12.21 -1.96
CA LEU A 135 -16.11 -11.22 -0.92
C LEU A 135 -17.36 -10.36 -0.68
N CYS A 136 -17.93 -9.80 -1.74
CA CYS A 136 -19.16 -9.01 -1.67
C CYS A 136 -20.30 -9.81 -1.05
N ARG A 137 -20.58 -11.01 -1.59
CA ARG A 137 -21.67 -11.87 -1.10
C ARG A 137 -21.51 -12.20 0.38
N GLN A 138 -20.32 -12.64 0.80
CA GLN A 138 -20.08 -12.99 2.19
C GLN A 138 -20.15 -11.78 3.13
N GLY A 139 -19.62 -10.63 2.70
CA GLY A 139 -19.76 -9.38 3.46
C GLY A 139 -21.22 -8.98 3.66
N HIS A 140 -22.04 -9.05 2.60
CA HIS A 140 -23.48 -8.79 2.69
C HIS A 140 -24.21 -9.81 3.55
N GLU A 141 -23.88 -11.09 3.46
CA GLU A 141 -24.47 -12.11 4.35
C GLU A 141 -24.18 -11.81 5.82
N VAL A 142 -22.96 -11.35 6.15
CA VAL A 142 -22.61 -10.98 7.53
C VAL A 142 -23.34 -9.72 7.98
N LEU A 143 -23.47 -8.72 7.12
CA LEU A 143 -24.11 -7.44 7.45
C LEU A 143 -25.65 -7.51 7.43
N GLY A 144 -26.24 -8.39 6.63
CA GLY A 144 -27.68 -8.57 6.48
C GLY A 144 -28.33 -9.46 7.54
N ARG A 145 -27.57 -10.29 8.26
CA ARG A 145 -28.05 -11.10 9.40
C ARG A 145 -28.25 -10.25 10.66
N ARG A 146 -29.10 -9.22 10.62
CA ARG A 146 -29.33 -8.34 11.78
C ARG A 146 -30.62 -8.69 12.52
#